data_AF-A0A7C3ZPV6-F1
#
_entry.id   AF-A0A7C3ZPV6-F1
#
_cell.length_a   1.000
_cell.length_b   1.000
_cell.length_c   1.000
_cell.angle_alpha   90.00
_cell.angle_beta   90.00
_cell.angle_gamma   90.00
#
_symmetry.space_group_name_H-M   'P 1'
#
loop_
_entity.id
_entity.type
_entity.pdbx_description
1 polymer ?
#
loop_
_entity_poly.entity_id
_entity_poly.type
_entity_poly.pdbx_seq_one_letter_code
_entity_poly.pdbx_strand_id
1 'polypeptide(L)'
;MQKAGKFENLLLLTVKQIQQQREVEEIWRQTVESLGTAIGVSRCMILPYKDSSALLEVVAEYRQEGCTSLLGRSILDAEAAEVEKAILSGEPLIVEQFSQADLWQRQSMLVVGVRYMDQPLGAIVLHQCNFPHHWLSGEIAFVQEVAEQVGFCIAHANLKKRLEEARALAQEAYRTKANFLSCIDDQLRNPLNGIIGSLKLILDDIIDDPEEQRSFIQDAHASAMGLFNIINDILHFAKLKAGKLDLELGQPVSLTKLLHNVDRFARPPAEHKHLYLRIELPTTYEEVIIYGNELRLLQVLLNLAGNAIKFTHTGGVIITAVVRLGEVTVGDRTLPGMVEITITDTGIGVPLEYQSRVFEPFFQVHDPRTSPYPGTGLGLAISQKLVEQMGGKMQLYSMGQNMGATVIITLPILEAKS
;
A
#
# COMPACT_ATOMS: atom_id res chain seq x y z
N MET A 1 -60.77 1.87 -0.79
CA MET A 1 -60.12 1.34 -2.02
C MET A 1 -59.29 2.38 -2.77
N GLN A 2 -59.75 3.61 -3.04
CA GLN A 2 -58.96 4.62 -3.79
C GLN A 2 -57.62 5.06 -3.14
N LYS A 3 -57.50 5.06 -1.81
CA LYS A 3 -56.25 5.48 -1.12
C LYS A 3 -55.14 4.40 -1.12
N ALA A 4 -55.49 3.11 -1.17
CA ALA A 4 -54.50 2.02 -1.17
C ALA A 4 -53.69 1.98 -2.49
N GLY A 5 -54.37 2.09 -3.64
CA GLY A 5 -53.70 2.15 -4.95
C GLY A 5 -52.88 3.42 -5.21
N LYS A 6 -53.01 4.47 -4.38
CA LYS A 6 -52.16 5.67 -4.46
C LYS A 6 -50.75 5.38 -3.96
N PHE A 7 -50.62 4.68 -2.82
CA PHE A 7 -49.33 4.36 -2.22
C PHE A 7 -48.58 3.28 -2.99
N GLU A 8 -49.27 2.30 -3.57
CA GLU A 8 -48.64 1.30 -4.45
C GLU A 8 -47.95 1.93 -5.68
N ASN A 9 -48.61 2.91 -6.33
CA ASN A 9 -48.01 3.62 -7.47
C ASN A 9 -46.83 4.51 -7.05
N LEU A 10 -46.94 5.18 -5.90
CA LEU A 10 -45.84 5.98 -5.33
C LEU A 10 -44.64 5.11 -4.98
N LEU A 11 -44.87 3.93 -4.40
CA LEU A 11 -43.83 2.95 -4.08
C LEU A 11 -43.07 2.51 -5.31
N LEU A 12 -43.78 2.11 -6.36
CA LEU A 12 -43.16 1.67 -7.60
C LEU A 12 -42.24 2.76 -8.19
N LEU A 13 -42.67 4.02 -8.14
CA LEU A 13 -41.88 5.16 -8.63
C LEU A 13 -40.67 5.45 -7.74
N THR A 14 -40.86 5.50 -6.43
CA THR A 14 -39.81 5.78 -5.44
C THR A 14 -38.73 4.70 -5.47
N VAL A 15 -39.13 3.42 -5.45
CA VAL A 15 -38.19 2.28 -5.52
C VAL A 15 -37.40 2.31 -6.83
N LYS A 16 -38.06 2.58 -7.96
CA LYS A 16 -37.39 2.66 -9.27
C LYS A 16 -36.37 3.79 -9.33
N GLN A 17 -36.66 4.95 -8.74
CA GLN A 17 -35.72 6.07 -8.67
C GLN A 17 -34.50 5.73 -7.80
N ILE A 18 -34.71 5.08 -6.66
CA ILE A 18 -33.64 4.68 -5.74
C ILE A 18 -32.74 3.61 -6.37
N GLN A 19 -33.31 2.61 -7.03
CA GLN A 19 -32.56 1.52 -7.67
C GLN A 19 -31.68 1.96 -8.85
N GLN A 20 -31.94 3.15 -9.43
CA GLN A 20 -31.09 3.70 -10.50
C GLN A 20 -29.77 4.27 -9.96
N GLN A 21 -29.70 4.53 -8.66
CA GLN A 21 -28.54 5.17 -8.04
C GLN A 21 -27.45 4.15 -7.69
N ARG A 22 -26.20 4.56 -7.86
CA ARG A 22 -25.02 3.72 -7.63
C ARG A 22 -24.24 4.10 -6.37
N GLU A 23 -24.37 5.34 -5.93
CA GLU A 23 -23.67 5.88 -4.78
C GLU A 23 -24.61 5.96 -3.58
N VAL A 24 -24.09 5.62 -2.40
CA VAL A 24 -24.87 5.59 -1.15
C VAL A 24 -25.44 6.97 -0.82
N GLU A 25 -24.65 8.02 -1.02
CA GLU A 25 -25.08 9.41 -0.79
C GLU A 25 -26.27 9.81 -1.69
N GLU A 26 -26.23 9.36 -2.94
CA GLU A 26 -27.29 9.61 -3.91
C GLU A 26 -28.56 8.82 -3.59
N ILE A 27 -28.41 7.56 -3.17
CA ILE A 27 -29.51 6.73 -2.66
C ILE A 27 -30.20 7.45 -1.49
N TRP A 28 -29.43 8.00 -0.55
CA TRP A 28 -29.96 8.73 0.59
C TRP A 28 -30.70 10.00 0.20
N ARG A 29 -30.09 10.84 -0.65
CA ARG A 29 -30.70 12.08 -1.13
C ARG A 29 -32.01 11.83 -1.87
N GLN A 30 -32.01 10.89 -2.81
CA GLN A 30 -33.21 10.57 -3.57
C GLN A 30 -34.32 10.02 -2.67
N THR A 31 -33.98 9.22 -1.65
CA THR A 31 -34.94 8.66 -0.70
C THR A 31 -35.67 9.75 0.08
N VAL A 32 -34.94 10.71 0.66
CA VAL A 32 -35.57 11.78 1.45
C VAL A 32 -36.43 12.70 0.59
N GLU A 33 -36.01 13.00 -0.65
CA GLU A 33 -36.79 13.82 -1.57
C GLU A 33 -38.08 13.13 -2.00
N SER A 34 -38.00 11.87 -2.41
CA SER A 34 -39.14 11.10 -2.88
C SER A 34 -40.14 10.83 -1.75
N LEU A 35 -39.68 10.45 -0.55
CA LEU A 35 -40.56 10.24 0.61
C LEU A 35 -41.17 11.55 1.12
N GLY A 36 -40.34 12.59 1.25
CA GLY A 36 -40.77 13.90 1.70
C GLY A 36 -41.91 14.47 0.87
N THR A 37 -41.77 14.39 -0.46
CA THR A 37 -42.77 14.85 -1.42
C THR A 37 -44.00 13.92 -1.48
N ALA A 38 -43.81 12.61 -1.40
CA ALA A 38 -44.90 11.63 -1.51
C ALA A 38 -45.87 11.68 -0.32
N ILE A 39 -45.34 11.84 0.89
CA ILE A 39 -46.13 11.91 2.13
C ILE A 39 -46.59 13.35 2.39
N GLY A 40 -45.80 14.35 1.99
CA GLY A 40 -46.09 15.77 2.23
C GLY A 40 -45.72 16.22 3.64
N VAL A 41 -44.61 15.69 4.16
CA VAL A 41 -44.12 16.00 5.51
C VAL A 41 -43.33 17.31 5.55
N SER A 42 -43.23 17.92 6.73
CA SER A 42 -42.42 19.13 6.94
C SER A 42 -40.92 18.86 6.75
N ARG A 43 -40.44 17.69 7.19
CA ARG A 43 -39.04 17.26 7.02
C ARG A 43 -38.95 15.74 6.89
N CYS A 44 -38.06 15.26 6.02
CA CYS A 44 -37.62 13.87 5.96
C CYS A 44 -36.09 13.83 6.06
N MET A 45 -35.55 12.94 6.88
CA MET A 45 -34.11 12.85 7.14
C MET A 45 -33.64 11.41 7.12
N ILE A 46 -32.36 11.23 6.81
CA ILE A 46 -31.68 9.95 6.98
C ILE A 46 -30.52 10.10 7.95
N LEU A 47 -30.48 9.17 8.91
CA LEU A 47 -29.43 9.07 9.91
C LEU A 47 -28.77 7.69 9.80
N PRO A 48 -27.57 7.59 9.21
CA PRO A 48 -26.86 6.33 9.10
C PRO A 48 -26.48 5.81 10.48
N TYR A 49 -26.55 4.50 10.64
CA TYR A 49 -26.08 3.83 11.85
C TYR A 49 -24.63 3.38 11.62
N LYS A 50 -23.75 3.75 12.54
CA LYS A 50 -22.37 3.25 12.62
C LYS A 50 -22.20 2.64 14.01
N ASP A 51 -21.82 1.37 14.06
CA ASP A 51 -21.56 0.68 15.32
C ASP A 51 -20.70 1.57 16.24
N SER A 52 -21.14 1.76 17.48
CA SER A 52 -20.47 2.49 18.56
C SER A 52 -20.37 4.02 18.48
N SER A 53 -21.09 4.71 17.61
CA SER A 53 -21.18 6.19 17.67
C SER A 53 -22.46 6.61 18.39
N ALA A 54 -22.38 7.21 19.57
CA ALA A 54 -23.53 7.84 20.27
C ALA A 54 -24.07 9.09 19.54
N LEU A 55 -23.78 9.21 18.24
CA LEU A 55 -23.85 10.44 17.48
C LEU A 55 -24.44 10.11 16.12
N LEU A 56 -25.76 10.29 16.02
CA LEU A 56 -26.53 10.10 14.78
C LEU A 56 -26.53 11.42 14.02
N GLU A 57 -25.82 11.46 12.90
CA GLU A 57 -25.72 12.65 12.06
C GLU A 57 -26.71 12.58 10.90
N VAL A 58 -27.37 13.70 10.61
CA VAL A 58 -28.25 13.82 9.44
C VAL A 58 -27.40 13.96 8.17
N VAL A 59 -27.41 12.93 7.32
CA VAL A 59 -26.62 12.93 6.07
C VAL A 59 -27.42 13.26 4.82
N ALA A 60 -28.74 13.18 4.89
CA ALA A 60 -29.64 13.62 3.83
C ALA A 60 -30.90 14.21 4.45
N GLU A 61 -31.43 15.26 3.84
CA GLU A 61 -32.60 15.99 4.30
C GLU A 61 -33.47 16.46 3.13
N TYR A 62 -34.78 16.23 3.23
CA TYR A 62 -35.82 16.97 2.54
C TYR A 62 -36.51 17.89 3.55
N ARG A 63 -36.85 19.10 3.13
CA ARG A 63 -37.55 20.08 3.97
C ARG A 63 -38.53 20.91 3.17
N GLN A 64 -39.66 21.23 3.77
CA GLN A 64 -40.61 22.21 3.25
C GLN A 64 -40.11 23.64 3.49
N GLU A 65 -40.59 24.60 2.70
CA GLU A 65 -40.29 26.03 2.89
C GLU A 65 -40.68 26.48 4.31
N GLY A 66 -39.78 27.24 4.97
CA GLY A 66 -39.95 27.69 6.35
C GLY A 66 -39.25 26.84 7.40
N CYS A 67 -38.83 25.60 7.09
CA CYS A 67 -38.04 24.77 8.01
C CYS A 67 -36.53 25.09 7.90
N THR A 68 -35.86 25.21 9.05
CA THR A 68 -34.39 25.30 9.14
C THR A 68 -33.73 24.01 8.68
N SER A 69 -32.53 24.04 8.11
CA SER A 69 -31.84 22.80 7.72
C SER A 69 -31.17 22.14 8.93
N LEU A 70 -31.27 20.81 9.00
CA LEU A 70 -30.58 19.96 9.97
C LEU A 70 -29.46 19.13 9.34
N LEU A 71 -29.20 19.25 8.04
CA LEU A 71 -28.12 18.54 7.37
C LEU A 71 -26.77 18.79 8.07
N GLY A 72 -26.02 17.72 8.34
CA GLY A 72 -24.74 17.76 9.06
C GLY A 72 -24.85 18.00 10.57
N ARG A 73 -26.07 18.11 11.13
CA ARG A 73 -26.26 18.17 12.58
C ARG A 73 -26.36 16.78 13.18
N SER A 74 -25.79 16.65 14.36
CA SER A 74 -25.84 15.44 15.17
C SER A 74 -26.98 15.51 16.18
N ILE A 75 -27.78 14.46 16.25
CA ILE A 75 -28.75 14.25 17.31
C ILE A 75 -28.03 13.62 18.50
N LEU A 76 -28.17 14.22 19.68
CA LEU A 76 -27.54 13.78 20.93
C LEU A 76 -28.61 13.31 21.93
N ASP A 77 -28.14 12.60 22.97
CA ASP A 77 -28.88 12.28 24.18
C ASP A 77 -30.15 11.42 23.96
N ALA A 78 -31.25 11.74 24.64
CA ALA A 78 -32.44 10.87 24.75
C ALA A 78 -33.11 10.59 23.40
N GLU A 79 -33.10 11.55 22.47
CA GLU A 79 -33.69 11.38 21.14
C GLU A 79 -32.87 10.43 20.27
N ALA A 80 -31.54 10.44 20.41
CA ALA A 80 -30.69 9.49 19.72
C ALA A 80 -30.97 8.06 20.21
N ALA A 81 -31.24 7.86 21.50
CA ALA A 81 -31.58 6.56 22.07
C ALA A 81 -32.92 6.01 21.55
N GLU A 82 -33.92 6.87 21.34
CA GLU A 82 -35.20 6.48 20.76
C GLU A 82 -35.08 6.07 19.29
N VAL A 83 -34.34 6.86 18.49
CA VAL A 83 -34.05 6.54 17.10
C VAL A 83 -33.24 5.26 16.99
N GLU A 84 -32.19 5.10 17.82
CA GLU A 84 -31.38 3.89 17.87
C GLU A 84 -32.22 2.66 18.22
N LYS A 85 -33.15 2.77 19.16
CA LYS A 85 -34.07 1.68 19.49
C LYS A 85 -34.88 1.23 18.27
N ALA A 86 -35.40 2.16 17.46
CA ALA A 86 -36.14 1.85 16.24
C ALA A 86 -35.25 1.22 15.15
N ILE A 87 -34.00 1.70 15.03
CA ILE A 87 -33.00 1.11 14.11
C ILE A 87 -32.73 -0.34 14.48
N LEU A 88 -32.49 -0.61 15.78
CA LEU A 88 -32.11 -1.92 16.29
C LEU A 88 -33.30 -2.91 16.31
N SER A 89 -34.49 -2.46 16.70
CA SER A 89 -35.69 -3.31 16.74
C SER A 89 -36.26 -3.61 15.35
N GLY A 90 -36.09 -2.69 14.39
CA GLY A 90 -36.77 -2.73 13.08
C GLY A 90 -38.25 -2.36 13.12
N GLU A 91 -38.79 -2.09 14.32
CA GLU A 91 -40.18 -1.67 14.49
C GLU A 91 -40.30 -0.14 14.34
N PRO A 92 -41.36 0.36 13.67
CA PRO A 92 -41.56 1.78 13.50
C PRO A 92 -41.86 2.44 14.84
N LEU A 93 -41.21 3.56 15.12
CA LEU A 93 -41.45 4.37 16.30
C LEU A 93 -42.25 5.61 15.93
N ILE A 94 -43.34 5.84 16.65
CA ILE A 94 -44.20 7.02 16.51
C ILE A 94 -44.12 7.84 17.80
N VAL A 95 -43.84 9.13 17.66
CA VAL A 95 -43.84 10.09 18.76
C VAL A 95 -44.79 11.23 18.40
N GLU A 96 -45.86 11.40 19.17
CA GLU A 96 -46.87 12.46 18.97
C GLU A 96 -46.87 13.49 20.12
N GLN A 97 -46.01 13.32 21.13
CA GLN A 97 -45.93 14.19 22.29
C GLN A 97 -44.54 14.83 22.36
N PHE A 98 -44.48 16.13 22.12
CA PHE A 98 -43.27 16.93 22.23
C PHE A 98 -43.45 18.06 23.23
N SER A 99 -42.34 18.49 23.84
CA SER A 99 -42.33 19.67 24.71
C SER A 99 -42.71 20.93 23.92
N GLN A 100 -43.42 21.87 24.54
CA GLN A 100 -43.69 23.18 23.94
C GLN A 100 -42.42 23.99 23.65
N ALA A 101 -41.30 23.64 24.29
CA ALA A 101 -39.99 24.22 24.04
C ALA A 101 -39.17 23.47 22.97
N ASP A 102 -39.81 22.59 22.19
CA ASP A 102 -39.11 21.85 21.13
C ASP A 102 -38.52 22.80 20.08
N LEU A 103 -37.19 22.76 19.97
CA LEU A 103 -36.41 23.61 19.07
C LEU A 103 -36.72 23.35 17.59
N TRP A 104 -37.35 22.22 17.27
CA TRP A 104 -37.72 21.83 15.91
C TRP A 104 -39.21 21.91 15.62
N GLN A 105 -40.01 22.46 16.56
CA GLN A 105 -41.45 22.66 16.43
C GLN A 105 -42.23 21.40 16.03
N ARG A 106 -41.75 20.21 16.40
CA ARG A 106 -42.38 18.94 16.03
C ARG A 106 -43.74 18.81 16.71
N GLN A 107 -44.72 18.39 15.92
CA GLN A 107 -46.05 17.99 16.36
C GLN A 107 -46.21 16.47 16.30
N SER A 108 -45.49 15.81 15.38
CA SER A 108 -45.41 14.35 15.30
C SER A 108 -44.12 13.92 14.59
N MET A 109 -43.69 12.69 14.87
CA MET A 109 -42.50 12.07 14.30
C MET A 109 -42.75 10.59 14.04
N LEU A 110 -42.28 10.11 12.88
CA LEU A 110 -42.20 8.70 12.54
C LEU A 110 -40.75 8.34 12.25
N VAL A 111 -40.26 7.27 12.88
CA VAL A 111 -38.93 6.71 12.66
C VAL A 111 -39.08 5.29 12.13
N VAL A 112 -38.39 4.99 11.05
CA VAL A 112 -38.33 3.66 10.45
C VAL A 112 -36.87 3.27 10.26
N GLY A 113 -36.48 2.11 10.80
CA GLY A 113 -35.14 1.57 10.63
C GLY A 113 -34.88 1.10 9.20
N VAL A 114 -33.76 1.52 8.62
CA VAL A 114 -33.20 0.98 7.37
C VAL A 114 -32.31 -0.20 7.74
N ARG A 115 -32.67 -1.39 7.26
CA ARG A 115 -32.02 -2.64 7.62
C ARG A 115 -31.77 -3.51 6.39
N TYR A 116 -30.76 -4.38 6.46
CA TYR A 116 -30.51 -5.41 5.47
C TYR A 116 -30.10 -6.71 6.15
N MET A 117 -30.86 -7.80 5.98
CA MET A 117 -30.65 -9.08 6.67
C MET A 117 -30.35 -8.91 8.18
N ASP A 118 -31.22 -8.17 8.89
CA ASP A 118 -31.09 -7.83 10.31
C ASP A 118 -29.89 -6.97 10.72
N GLN A 119 -29.08 -6.51 9.77
CA GLN A 119 -28.04 -5.52 10.04
C GLN A 119 -28.63 -4.10 9.98
N PRO A 120 -28.47 -3.29 11.05
CA PRO A 120 -28.89 -1.90 11.05
C PRO A 120 -27.98 -1.06 10.15
N LEU A 121 -28.56 -0.32 9.22
CA LEU A 121 -27.84 0.60 8.33
C LEU A 121 -28.12 2.07 8.64
N GLY A 122 -29.26 2.36 9.28
CA GLY A 122 -29.66 3.72 9.65
C GLY A 122 -31.15 3.82 9.94
N ALA A 123 -31.66 5.04 9.99
CA ALA A 123 -33.09 5.36 10.10
C ALA A 123 -33.53 6.39 9.06
N ILE A 124 -34.77 6.26 8.62
CA ILE A 124 -35.54 7.33 7.98
C ILE A 124 -36.39 7.98 9.07
N VAL A 125 -36.28 9.30 9.20
CA VAL A 125 -37.00 10.09 10.19
C VAL A 125 -37.86 11.14 9.49
N LEU A 126 -39.16 11.10 9.77
CA LEU A 126 -40.15 12.01 9.21
C LEU A 126 -40.68 12.90 10.34
N HIS A 127 -40.64 14.22 10.15
CA HIS A 127 -41.22 15.19 11.09
C HIS A 127 -42.39 15.94 10.46
N GLN A 128 -43.45 16.14 11.23
CA GLN A 128 -44.46 17.14 10.95
C GLN A 128 -44.39 18.27 11.98
N CYS A 129 -44.27 19.51 11.51
CA CYS A 129 -44.02 20.68 12.37
C CYS A 129 -45.19 21.69 12.40
N ASN A 130 -46.01 21.72 11.36
CA ASN A 130 -47.05 22.74 11.18
C ASN A 130 -48.42 22.36 11.77
N PHE A 131 -48.74 21.07 11.91
CA PHE A 131 -49.96 20.56 12.53
C PHE A 131 -49.76 19.15 13.11
N PRO A 132 -50.60 18.69 14.06
CA PRO A 132 -50.60 17.32 14.53
C PRO A 132 -50.97 16.34 13.40
N HIS A 133 -50.07 15.42 13.07
CA HIS A 133 -50.30 14.40 12.04
C HIS A 133 -50.38 13.03 12.69
N HIS A 134 -51.46 12.31 12.41
CA HIS A 134 -51.65 10.93 12.83
C HIS A 134 -51.23 10.00 11.70
N TRP A 135 -50.13 9.27 11.94
CA TRP A 135 -49.54 8.37 10.95
C TRP A 135 -50.48 7.20 10.64
N LEU A 136 -50.93 7.12 9.39
CA LEU A 136 -51.82 6.05 8.96
C LEU A 136 -51.04 4.75 8.75
N SER A 137 -51.66 3.60 9.01
CA SER A 137 -51.01 2.29 8.81
C SER A 137 -50.48 2.09 7.38
N GLY A 138 -51.13 2.68 6.37
CA GLY A 138 -50.64 2.65 4.98
C GLY A 138 -49.41 3.53 4.73
N GLU A 139 -49.24 4.64 5.47
CA GLU A 139 -48.04 5.49 5.38
C GLU A 139 -46.86 4.79 6.04
N ILE A 140 -47.09 4.19 7.21
CA ILE A 140 -46.06 3.42 7.94
C ILE A 140 -45.58 2.25 7.08
N ALA A 141 -46.50 1.44 6.55
CA ALA A 141 -46.17 0.31 5.68
C ALA A 141 -45.39 0.75 4.43
N PHE A 142 -45.80 1.87 3.81
CA PHE A 142 -45.10 2.44 2.66
C PHE A 142 -43.65 2.85 2.99
N VAL A 143 -43.44 3.55 4.12
CA VAL A 143 -42.08 3.97 4.53
C VAL A 143 -41.22 2.75 4.91
N GLN A 144 -41.79 1.75 5.57
CA GLN A 144 -41.09 0.49 5.87
C GLN A 144 -40.62 -0.22 4.60
N GLU A 145 -41.49 -0.33 3.60
CA GLU A 145 -41.14 -0.99 2.34
C GLU A 145 -40.06 -0.20 1.56
N VAL A 146 -40.12 1.13 1.58
CA VAL A 146 -39.04 1.96 1.03
C VAL A 146 -37.74 1.77 1.83
N ALA A 147 -37.80 1.72 3.17
CA ALA A 147 -36.63 1.51 4.01
C ALA A 147 -35.95 0.16 3.74
N GLU A 148 -36.72 -0.91 3.53
CA GLU A 148 -36.18 -2.22 3.13
C GLU A 148 -35.45 -2.16 1.77
N GLN A 149 -36.07 -1.53 0.77
CA GLN A 149 -35.48 -1.38 -0.56
C GLN A 149 -34.20 -0.54 -0.55
N VAL A 150 -34.21 0.53 0.25
CA VAL A 150 -33.02 1.37 0.45
C VAL A 150 -31.91 0.57 1.12
N GLY A 151 -32.23 -0.22 2.14
CA GLY A 151 -31.29 -1.13 2.80
C GLY A 151 -30.64 -2.11 1.82
N PHE A 152 -31.45 -2.73 0.94
CA PHE A 152 -30.95 -3.58 -0.14
C PHE A 152 -30.00 -2.82 -1.10
N CYS A 153 -30.38 -1.63 -1.56
CA CYS A 153 -29.58 -0.86 -2.51
C CYS A 153 -28.22 -0.46 -1.93
N ILE A 154 -28.16 -0.09 -0.66
CA ILE A 154 -26.93 0.29 0.03
C ILE A 154 -26.02 -0.91 0.23
N ALA A 155 -26.56 -2.03 0.70
CA ALA A 155 -25.80 -3.26 0.87
C ALA A 155 -25.19 -3.71 -0.47
N HIS A 156 -25.98 -3.64 -1.55
CA HIS A 156 -25.53 -3.96 -2.90
C HIS A 156 -24.46 -3.00 -3.42
N ALA A 157 -24.62 -1.68 -3.23
CA ALA A 157 -23.63 -0.68 -3.64
C ALA A 157 -22.29 -0.87 -2.90
N ASN A 158 -22.33 -1.09 -1.59
CA ASN A 158 -21.14 -1.36 -0.78
C ASN A 158 -20.44 -2.66 -1.19
N LEU A 159 -21.20 -3.73 -1.42
CA LEU A 159 -20.65 -5.01 -1.88
C LEU A 159 -19.98 -4.87 -3.25
N LYS A 160 -20.63 -4.17 -4.19
CA LYS A 160 -20.08 -3.92 -5.52
C LYS A 160 -18.77 -3.14 -5.44
N LYS A 161 -18.72 -2.08 -4.64
CA LYS A 161 -17.50 -1.29 -4.44
C LYS A 161 -16.35 -2.16 -3.88
N ARG A 162 -16.62 -2.96 -2.84
CA ARG A 162 -15.63 -3.90 -2.29
C ARG A 162 -15.14 -4.92 -3.33
N LEU A 163 -16.04 -5.42 -4.17
CA LEU A 163 -15.70 -6.35 -5.25
C LEU A 163 -14.81 -5.70 -6.31
N GLU A 164 -15.11 -4.45 -6.70
CA GLU A 164 -14.31 -3.68 -7.65
C GLU A 164 -12.91 -3.39 -7.10
N GLU A 165 -12.81 -2.98 -5.83
CA GLU A 165 -11.53 -2.78 -5.12
C GLU A 165 -10.71 -4.06 -5.05
N ALA A 166 -11.32 -5.18 -4.60
CA ALA A 166 -10.65 -6.48 -4.54
C ALA A 166 -10.19 -6.96 -5.92
N ARG A 167 -11.01 -6.74 -6.96
CA ARG A 167 -10.67 -7.07 -8.35
C ARG A 167 -9.50 -6.23 -8.84
N ALA A 168 -9.48 -4.93 -8.56
CA ALA A 168 -8.39 -4.04 -8.94
C ALA A 168 -7.06 -4.49 -8.31
N LEU A 169 -7.07 -4.79 -7.01
CA LEU A 169 -5.90 -5.32 -6.30
C LEU A 169 -5.43 -6.66 -6.88
N ALA A 170 -6.35 -7.58 -7.18
CA ALA A 170 -6.01 -8.86 -7.79
C ALA A 170 -5.42 -8.70 -9.20
N GLN A 171 -5.96 -7.77 -10.00
CA GLN A 171 -5.44 -7.49 -11.34
C GLN A 171 -4.06 -6.85 -11.31
N GLU A 172 -3.80 -5.96 -10.35
CA GLU A 172 -2.48 -5.37 -10.14
C GLU A 172 -1.47 -6.45 -9.75
N ALA A 173 -1.80 -7.30 -8.78
CA ALA A 173 -0.96 -8.43 -8.38
C ALA A 173 -0.67 -9.38 -9.55
N TYR A 174 -1.68 -9.67 -10.38
CA TYR A 174 -1.53 -10.49 -11.58
C TYR A 174 -0.61 -9.84 -12.61
N ARG A 175 -0.78 -8.55 -12.91
CA ARG A 175 0.07 -7.80 -13.83
C ARG A 175 1.52 -7.79 -13.37
N THR A 176 1.76 -7.52 -12.08
CA THR A 176 3.10 -7.55 -11.48
C THR A 176 3.72 -8.93 -11.60
N LYS A 177 2.96 -10.01 -11.37
CA LYS A 177 3.43 -11.40 -11.55
C LYS A 177 3.74 -11.73 -13.02
N ALA A 178 2.92 -11.27 -13.96
CA ALA A 178 3.15 -11.50 -15.38
C ALA A 178 4.41 -10.77 -15.87
N ASN A 179 4.57 -9.50 -15.49
CA ASN A 179 5.76 -8.71 -15.80
C ASN A 179 7.04 -9.34 -15.19
N PHE A 180 6.94 -9.86 -13.97
CA PHE A 180 8.01 -10.61 -13.30
C PHE A 180 8.47 -11.81 -14.15
N LEU A 181 7.53 -12.64 -14.60
CA LEU A 181 7.87 -13.83 -15.39
C LEU A 181 8.47 -13.47 -16.76
N SER A 182 7.93 -12.44 -17.41
CA SER A 182 8.46 -11.96 -18.70
C SER A 182 9.88 -11.42 -18.56
N CYS A 183 10.14 -10.61 -17.52
CA CYS A 183 11.46 -10.06 -17.28
C CYS A 183 12.50 -11.15 -17.01
N ILE A 184 12.13 -12.19 -16.24
CA ILE A 184 13.01 -13.33 -15.97
C ILE A 184 13.33 -14.07 -17.27
N ASP A 185 12.34 -14.37 -18.11
CA ASP A 185 12.57 -15.06 -19.38
C ASP A 185 13.59 -14.31 -20.26
N ASP A 186 13.43 -12.99 -20.41
CA ASP A 186 14.35 -12.16 -21.18
C ASP A 186 15.77 -12.13 -20.56
N GLN A 187 15.86 -11.99 -19.23
CA GLN A 187 17.13 -11.95 -18.51
C GLN A 187 17.87 -13.29 -18.52
N LEU A 188 17.17 -14.42 -18.64
CA LEU A 188 17.78 -15.74 -18.79
C LEU A 188 18.20 -16.01 -20.24
N ARG A 189 17.39 -15.58 -21.23
CA ARG A 189 17.68 -15.81 -22.66
C ARG A 189 18.94 -15.11 -23.13
N ASN A 190 19.21 -13.87 -22.70
CA ASN A 190 20.39 -13.12 -23.13
C ASN A 190 21.73 -13.82 -22.82
N PRO A 191 22.07 -14.14 -21.56
CA PRO A 191 23.32 -14.84 -21.26
C PRO A 191 23.33 -16.25 -21.85
N LEU A 192 22.19 -16.93 -21.94
CA LEU A 192 22.11 -18.24 -22.60
C LEU A 192 22.48 -18.16 -24.08
N ASN A 193 21.98 -17.16 -24.80
CA ASN A 193 22.32 -16.91 -26.20
C ASN A 193 23.81 -16.54 -26.36
N GLY A 194 24.39 -15.81 -25.40
CA GLY A 194 25.84 -15.53 -25.37
C GLY A 194 26.67 -16.80 -25.25
N ILE A 195 26.31 -17.70 -24.31
CA ILE A 195 26.97 -19.00 -24.14
C ILE A 195 26.86 -19.84 -25.42
N ILE A 196 25.64 -20.02 -25.93
CA ILE A 196 25.39 -20.86 -27.11
C ILE A 196 26.08 -20.28 -28.34
N GLY A 197 26.03 -18.96 -28.53
CA GLY A 197 26.65 -18.26 -29.67
C GLY A 197 28.16 -18.42 -29.67
N SER A 198 28.83 -18.08 -28.56
CA SER A 198 30.28 -18.20 -28.46
C SER A 198 30.77 -19.64 -28.62
N LEU A 199 30.06 -20.61 -28.03
CA LEU A 199 30.41 -22.03 -28.20
C LEU A 199 30.17 -22.52 -29.62
N LYS A 200 29.09 -22.08 -30.28
CA LYS A 200 28.76 -22.50 -31.64
C LYS A 200 29.79 -22.00 -32.67
N LEU A 201 30.27 -20.76 -32.52
CA LEU A 201 31.33 -20.23 -33.40
C LEU A 201 32.62 -21.05 -33.33
N ILE A 202 32.95 -21.57 -32.14
CA ILE A 202 34.10 -22.45 -31.95
C ILE A 202 33.82 -23.85 -32.50
N LEU A 203 32.64 -24.42 -32.23
CA LEU A 203 32.27 -25.78 -32.65
C LEU A 203 32.07 -25.93 -34.16
N ASP A 204 31.64 -24.87 -34.83
CA ASP A 204 31.45 -24.84 -36.29
C ASP A 204 32.76 -24.50 -37.05
N ASP A 205 33.93 -24.50 -36.35
CA ASP A 205 35.26 -24.15 -36.87
C ASP A 205 35.27 -22.79 -37.63
N ILE A 206 34.46 -21.82 -37.18
CA ILE A 206 34.38 -20.49 -37.79
C ILE A 206 35.57 -19.60 -37.36
N ILE A 207 36.13 -19.85 -36.18
CA ILE A 207 37.27 -19.11 -35.62
C ILE A 207 38.54 -19.96 -35.78
N ASP A 208 39.46 -19.52 -36.63
CA ASP A 208 40.72 -20.23 -36.89
C ASP A 208 41.86 -19.84 -35.94
N ASP A 209 41.78 -18.66 -35.30
CA ASP A 209 42.82 -18.14 -34.41
C ASP A 209 42.66 -18.67 -32.96
N PRO A 210 43.67 -19.34 -32.38
CA PRO A 210 43.61 -19.86 -31.01
C PRO A 210 43.44 -18.79 -29.92
N GLU A 211 43.94 -17.57 -30.10
CA GLU A 211 43.74 -16.48 -29.13
C GLU A 211 42.30 -15.97 -29.17
N GLU A 212 41.75 -15.80 -30.37
CA GLU A 212 40.34 -15.44 -30.56
C GLU A 212 39.38 -16.53 -30.01
N GLN A 213 39.66 -17.81 -30.25
CA GLN A 213 38.90 -18.92 -29.65
C GLN A 213 38.90 -18.83 -28.11
N ARG A 214 40.04 -18.52 -27.51
CA ARG A 214 40.17 -18.35 -26.06
C ARG A 214 39.32 -17.18 -25.55
N SER A 215 39.25 -16.08 -26.29
CA SER A 215 38.35 -14.96 -25.96
C SER A 215 36.89 -15.39 -25.96
N PHE A 216 36.43 -16.11 -26.98
CA PHE A 216 35.05 -16.61 -27.04
C PHE A 216 34.72 -17.60 -25.90
N ILE A 217 35.67 -18.44 -25.49
CA ILE A 217 35.51 -19.30 -24.30
C ILE A 217 35.37 -18.46 -23.03
N GLN A 218 36.16 -17.40 -22.90
CA GLN A 218 36.07 -16.48 -21.75
C GLN A 218 34.72 -15.75 -21.72
N ASP A 219 34.20 -15.33 -22.87
CA ASP A 219 32.88 -14.69 -23.00
C ASP A 219 31.75 -15.67 -22.64
N ALA A 220 31.84 -16.92 -23.09
CA ALA A 220 30.90 -17.97 -22.71
C ALA A 220 30.93 -18.23 -21.20
N HIS A 221 32.13 -18.31 -20.60
CA HIS A 221 32.28 -18.48 -19.16
C HIS A 221 31.73 -17.29 -18.35
N ALA A 222 32.01 -16.06 -18.79
CA ALA A 222 31.47 -14.85 -18.16
C ALA A 222 29.93 -14.82 -18.23
N SER A 223 29.36 -15.21 -19.37
CA SER A 223 27.91 -15.31 -19.57
C SER A 223 27.28 -16.38 -18.68
N ALA A 224 27.94 -17.54 -18.51
CA ALA A 224 27.50 -18.61 -17.60
C ALA A 224 27.52 -18.17 -16.13
N MET A 225 28.56 -17.46 -15.70
CA MET A 225 28.63 -16.88 -14.35
C MET A 225 27.55 -15.82 -14.12
N GLY A 226 27.28 -14.98 -15.13
CA GLY A 226 26.15 -14.04 -15.10
C GLY A 226 24.81 -14.74 -14.90
N LEU A 227 24.53 -15.77 -15.70
CA LEU A 227 23.32 -16.58 -15.59
C LEU A 227 23.17 -17.22 -14.20
N PHE A 228 24.25 -17.76 -13.64
CA PHE A 228 24.27 -18.33 -12.29
C PHE A 228 23.87 -17.29 -11.22
N ASN A 229 24.37 -16.07 -11.33
CA ASN A 229 23.99 -14.99 -10.41
C ASN A 229 22.51 -14.62 -10.53
N ILE A 230 21.97 -14.54 -11.76
CA ILE A 230 20.54 -14.28 -12.01
C ILE A 230 19.66 -15.34 -11.34
N ILE A 231 20.02 -16.62 -11.49
CA ILE A 231 19.29 -17.74 -10.87
C ILE A 231 19.32 -17.62 -9.35
N ASN A 232 20.48 -17.32 -8.76
CA ASN A 232 20.61 -17.14 -7.32
C ASN A 232 19.80 -15.95 -6.79
N ASP A 233 19.78 -14.82 -7.51
CA ASP A 233 18.96 -13.66 -7.14
C ASP A 233 17.46 -14.02 -7.14
N ILE A 234 16.99 -14.75 -8.16
CA ILE A 234 15.60 -15.21 -8.24
C ILE A 234 15.26 -16.15 -7.07
N LEU A 235 16.15 -17.11 -6.77
CA LEU A 235 15.95 -18.04 -5.66
C LEU A 235 15.95 -17.33 -4.30
N HIS A 236 16.86 -16.37 -4.10
CA HIS A 236 16.88 -15.55 -2.90
C HIS A 236 15.61 -14.73 -2.75
N PHE A 237 15.15 -14.09 -3.83
CA PHE A 237 13.90 -13.34 -3.84
C PHE A 237 12.69 -14.23 -3.52
N ALA A 238 12.61 -15.42 -4.10
CA ALA A 238 11.53 -16.38 -3.84
C ALA A 238 11.52 -16.84 -2.36
N LYS A 239 12.69 -17.13 -1.78
CA LYS A 239 12.81 -17.48 -0.36
C LYS A 239 12.40 -16.33 0.56
N LEU A 240 12.81 -15.10 0.24
CA LEU A 240 12.44 -13.89 0.96
C LEU A 240 10.92 -13.64 0.94
N LYS A 241 10.30 -13.69 -0.24
CA LYS A 241 8.84 -13.50 -0.42
C LYS A 241 8.02 -14.54 0.33
N ALA A 242 8.52 -15.78 0.43
CA ALA A 242 7.84 -16.83 1.16
C ALA A 242 8.01 -16.74 2.68
N GLY A 243 8.78 -15.77 3.19
CA GLY A 243 9.16 -15.70 4.60
C GLY A 243 10.02 -16.89 5.05
N LYS A 244 10.54 -17.68 4.10
CA LYS A 244 11.31 -18.91 4.35
C LYS A 244 12.81 -18.67 4.46
N LEU A 245 13.23 -17.41 4.38
CA LEU A 245 14.60 -17.04 4.71
C LEU A 245 14.66 -16.88 6.22
N ASP A 246 14.86 -17.99 6.93
CA ASP A 246 15.27 -17.95 8.34
C ASP A 246 16.66 -17.33 8.36
N LEU A 247 16.73 -16.03 8.63
CA LEU A 247 17.99 -15.41 9.00
C LEU A 247 18.34 -15.96 10.36
N GLU A 248 19.46 -16.66 10.46
CA GLU A 248 20.13 -16.92 11.73
C GLU A 248 20.63 -15.57 12.27
N LEU A 249 19.72 -14.81 12.88
CA LEU A 249 19.98 -13.53 13.53
C LEU A 249 20.60 -13.77 14.91
N GLY A 250 21.51 -12.89 15.30
CA GLY A 250 22.14 -12.92 16.62
C GLY A 250 23.56 -13.43 16.66
N GLN A 251 24.19 -13.64 15.50
CA GLN A 251 25.64 -13.79 15.44
C GLN A 251 26.31 -12.41 15.58
N PRO A 252 27.38 -12.28 16.37
CA PRO A 252 28.14 -11.05 16.47
C PRO A 252 28.94 -10.81 15.18
N VAL A 253 28.64 -9.72 14.47
CA VAL A 253 29.34 -9.35 13.23
C VAL A 253 30.27 -8.17 13.47
N SER A 254 31.57 -8.37 13.33
CA SER A 254 32.56 -7.27 13.46
C SER A 254 32.51 -6.37 12.23
N LEU A 255 32.14 -5.10 12.42
CA LEU A 255 32.08 -4.10 11.35
C LEU A 255 33.41 -3.95 10.62
N THR A 256 34.52 -3.95 11.36
CA THR A 256 35.87 -3.80 10.80
C THR A 256 36.21 -4.95 9.85
N LYS A 257 35.94 -6.20 10.27
CA LYS A 257 36.15 -7.39 9.42
C LYS A 257 35.25 -7.34 8.18
N LEU A 258 34.00 -6.95 8.36
CA LEU A 258 33.01 -6.83 7.30
C LEU A 258 33.48 -5.83 6.22
N LEU A 259 33.87 -4.62 6.62
CA LEU A 259 34.33 -3.58 5.70
C LEU A 259 35.68 -3.92 5.04
N HIS A 260 36.60 -4.60 5.73
CA HIS A 260 37.81 -5.15 5.10
C HIS A 260 37.48 -6.20 4.02
N ASN A 261 36.50 -7.07 4.26
CA ASN A 261 36.06 -8.02 3.25
C ASN A 261 35.45 -7.30 2.04
N VAL A 262 34.64 -6.25 2.26
CA VAL A 262 34.11 -5.40 1.18
C VAL A 262 35.25 -4.79 0.37
N ASP A 263 36.26 -4.23 1.03
CA ASP A 263 37.44 -3.65 0.37
C ASP A 263 38.12 -4.67 -0.56
N ARG A 264 38.40 -5.86 -0.04
CA ARG A 264 39.10 -6.93 -0.77
C ARG A 264 38.41 -7.31 -2.07
N PHE A 265 37.07 -7.28 -2.11
CA PHE A 265 36.29 -7.65 -3.29
C PHE A 265 35.95 -6.45 -4.19
N ALA A 266 35.74 -5.26 -3.63
CA ALA A 266 35.33 -4.07 -4.37
C ALA A 266 36.52 -3.27 -4.95
N ARG A 267 37.71 -3.39 -4.38
CA ARG A 267 38.90 -2.65 -4.80
C ARG A 267 39.38 -3.02 -6.22
N PRO A 268 39.54 -4.31 -6.60
CA PRO A 268 39.98 -4.66 -7.96
C PRO A 268 39.08 -4.10 -9.08
N PRO A 269 37.74 -4.22 -9.04
CA PRO A 269 36.90 -3.65 -10.09
C PRO A 269 36.88 -2.12 -10.09
N ALA A 270 37.07 -1.46 -8.94
CA ALA A 270 37.21 0.00 -8.87
C ALA A 270 38.52 0.45 -9.55
N GLU A 271 39.64 -0.22 -9.25
CA GLU A 271 40.96 0.08 -9.83
C GLU A 271 40.99 -0.18 -11.35
N HIS A 272 40.35 -1.26 -11.82
CA HIS A 272 40.18 -1.55 -13.24
C HIS A 272 39.41 -0.45 -13.99
N LYS A 273 38.51 0.26 -13.30
CA LYS A 273 37.81 1.43 -13.82
C LYS A 273 38.51 2.77 -13.51
N HIS A 274 39.69 2.75 -12.90
CA HIS A 274 40.42 3.95 -12.45
C HIS A 274 39.62 4.83 -11.48
N LEU A 275 38.78 4.22 -10.64
CA LEU A 275 38.00 4.90 -9.61
C LEU A 275 38.72 4.84 -8.26
N TYR A 276 38.65 5.91 -7.47
CA TYR A 276 39.09 5.83 -6.07
C TYR A 276 38.04 5.08 -5.23
N LEU A 277 38.50 4.21 -4.31
CA LEU A 277 37.66 3.57 -3.30
C LEU A 277 38.22 3.90 -1.92
N ARG A 278 37.45 4.65 -1.13
CA ARG A 278 37.80 5.04 0.24
C ARG A 278 36.81 4.40 1.21
N ILE A 279 37.33 3.72 2.23
CA ILE A 279 36.52 3.14 3.30
C ILE A 279 36.99 3.75 4.62
N GLU A 280 36.07 4.37 5.34
CA GLU A 280 36.31 5.07 6.61
C GLU A 280 35.61 4.33 7.74
N LEU A 281 36.40 3.80 8.66
CA LEU A 281 35.94 3.21 9.90
C LEU A 281 35.69 4.30 10.95
N PRO A 282 34.74 4.09 11.88
CA PRO A 282 34.52 5.03 12.97
C PRO A 282 35.78 5.10 13.84
N THR A 283 36.37 6.28 13.99
CA THR A 283 37.57 6.48 14.81
C THR A 283 37.30 6.50 16.31
N THR A 284 36.03 6.57 16.69
CA THR A 284 35.57 6.71 18.08
C THR A 284 35.49 5.37 18.84
N TYR A 285 35.57 4.24 18.14
CA TYR A 285 35.43 2.91 18.72
C TYR A 285 36.47 1.96 18.13
N GLU A 286 37.15 1.19 18.99
CA GLU A 286 38.09 0.16 18.56
C GLU A 286 37.38 -1.00 17.82
N GLU A 287 36.18 -1.36 18.26
CA GLU A 287 35.37 -2.40 17.61
C GLU A 287 33.87 -2.13 17.74
N VAL A 288 33.14 -2.34 16.63
CA VAL A 288 31.68 -2.28 16.58
C VAL A 288 31.13 -3.64 16.17
N ILE A 289 30.29 -4.23 17.02
CA ILE A 289 29.64 -5.50 16.77
C ILE A 289 28.19 -5.26 16.36
N ILE A 290 27.83 -5.68 15.16
CA ILE A 290 26.49 -5.57 14.57
C ILE A 290 25.68 -6.82 14.94
N TYR A 291 24.40 -6.61 15.24
CA TYR A 291 23.43 -7.69 15.36
C TYR A 291 22.93 -8.10 13.97
N GLY A 292 23.31 -9.29 13.50
CA GLY A 292 22.86 -9.74 12.18
C GLY A 292 23.46 -11.06 11.74
N ASN A 293 23.61 -11.19 10.41
CA ASN A 293 24.23 -12.33 9.76
C ASN A 293 25.35 -11.84 8.83
N GLU A 294 26.59 -12.28 9.07
CA GLU A 294 27.78 -11.78 8.36
C GLU A 294 27.69 -12.00 6.84
N LEU A 295 27.29 -13.19 6.40
CA LEU A 295 27.21 -13.52 4.97
C LEU A 295 26.18 -12.64 4.25
N ARG A 296 25.03 -12.39 4.89
CA ARG A 296 23.98 -11.55 4.31
C ARG A 296 24.34 -10.08 4.32
N LEU A 297 24.99 -9.59 5.38
CA LEU A 297 25.50 -8.22 5.42
C LEU A 297 26.58 -7.99 4.37
N LEU A 298 27.50 -8.93 4.21
CA LEU A 298 28.52 -8.86 3.16
C LEU A 298 27.86 -8.84 1.77
N GLN A 299 26.85 -9.68 1.53
CA GLN A 299 26.06 -9.66 0.30
C GLN A 299 25.42 -8.28 0.05
N VAL A 300 24.79 -7.68 1.06
CA VAL A 300 24.19 -6.34 0.96
C VAL A 300 25.25 -5.33 0.55
N LEU A 301 26.37 -5.25 1.28
CA LEU A 301 27.41 -4.24 1.04
C LEU A 301 28.10 -4.44 -0.30
N LEU A 302 28.37 -5.68 -0.73
CA LEU A 302 28.94 -5.96 -2.05
C LEU A 302 27.99 -5.57 -3.18
N ASN A 303 26.68 -5.78 -3.02
CA ASN A 303 25.70 -5.31 -4.00
C ASN A 303 25.67 -3.76 -4.07
N LEU A 304 25.71 -3.07 -2.93
CA LEU A 304 25.72 -1.60 -2.89
C LEU A 304 27.02 -1.02 -3.49
N ALA A 305 28.18 -1.51 -3.06
CA ALA A 305 29.48 -1.10 -3.60
C ALA A 305 29.63 -1.45 -5.08
N GLY A 306 29.15 -2.64 -5.49
CA GLY A 306 29.12 -3.07 -6.88
C GLY A 306 28.28 -2.15 -7.76
N ASN A 307 27.10 -1.74 -7.29
CA ASN A 307 26.26 -0.76 -7.99
C ASN A 307 26.95 0.61 -8.09
N ALA A 308 27.52 1.10 -6.98
CA ALA A 308 28.27 2.36 -6.96
C ALA A 308 29.42 2.37 -7.99
N ILE A 309 30.24 1.32 -8.02
CA ILE A 309 31.35 1.17 -8.99
C ILE A 309 30.82 1.01 -10.42
N LYS A 310 29.75 0.23 -10.61
CA LYS A 310 29.14 -0.02 -11.92
C LYS A 310 28.67 1.28 -12.57
N PHE A 311 28.00 2.15 -11.82
CA PHE A 311 27.39 3.39 -12.33
C PHE A 311 28.28 4.63 -12.23
N THR A 312 29.51 4.48 -11.72
CA THR A 312 30.51 5.55 -11.69
C THR A 312 31.49 5.40 -12.87
N HIS A 313 31.73 6.52 -13.56
CA HIS A 313 32.68 6.61 -14.67
C HIS A 313 33.97 7.36 -14.29
N THR A 314 33.83 8.42 -13.50
CA THR A 314 34.93 9.26 -13.04
C THR A 314 34.73 9.62 -11.58
N GLY A 315 35.82 9.88 -10.86
CA GLY A 315 35.80 10.09 -9.42
C GLY A 315 35.92 8.77 -8.67
N GLY A 316 34.92 8.43 -7.85
CA GLY A 316 35.04 7.26 -6.98
C GLY A 316 33.87 7.00 -6.05
N VAL A 317 34.12 6.09 -5.10
CA VAL A 317 33.15 5.59 -4.13
C VAL A 317 33.73 5.76 -2.73
N ILE A 318 32.91 6.27 -1.81
CA ILE A 318 33.26 6.45 -0.40
C ILE A 318 32.28 5.64 0.44
N ILE A 319 32.80 4.77 1.31
CA ILE A 319 32.02 4.02 2.29
C ILE A 319 32.39 4.55 3.67
N THR A 320 31.43 5.08 4.42
CA THR A 320 31.64 5.57 5.79
C THR A 320 30.73 4.84 6.76
N ALA A 321 31.15 4.71 8.02
CA ALA A 321 30.32 4.17 9.08
C ALA A 321 30.31 5.08 10.31
N VAL A 322 29.10 5.37 10.82
CA VAL A 322 28.86 6.23 11.99
C VAL A 322 28.03 5.48 13.01
N VAL A 323 28.49 5.44 14.26
CA VAL A 323 27.75 4.82 15.36
C VAL A 323 26.89 5.87 16.06
N ARG A 324 25.60 5.55 16.26
CA ARG A 324 24.65 6.36 17.01
C ARG A 324 24.14 5.53 18.20
N LEU A 325 24.53 5.93 19.41
CA LEU A 325 24.04 5.30 20.64
C LEU A 325 22.63 5.79 20.99
N GLY A 326 21.84 4.90 21.55
CA GLY A 326 20.44 5.13 21.92
C GLY A 326 19.69 3.81 21.89
N GLU A 327 18.92 3.51 22.94
CA GLU A 327 18.22 2.23 23.02
C GLU A 327 17.28 2.04 21.82
N VAL A 328 17.45 0.91 21.12
CA VAL A 328 16.58 0.50 20.01
C VAL A 328 16.02 -0.88 20.29
N THR A 329 14.69 -1.02 20.15
CA THR A 329 14.01 -2.32 20.28
C THR A 329 13.90 -2.99 18.92
N VAL A 330 14.44 -4.21 18.80
CA VAL A 330 14.32 -5.08 17.62
C VAL A 330 13.73 -6.42 18.05
N GLY A 331 12.48 -6.68 17.67
CA GLY A 331 11.73 -7.82 18.22
C GLY A 331 11.58 -7.68 19.74
N ASP A 332 11.96 -8.74 20.48
CA ASP A 332 11.92 -8.76 21.95
C ASP A 332 13.24 -8.31 22.62
N ARG A 333 14.15 -7.68 21.87
CA ARG A 333 15.48 -7.28 22.35
C ARG A 333 15.68 -5.77 22.35
N THR A 334 16.25 -5.23 23.42
CA THR A 334 16.74 -3.85 23.50
C THR A 334 18.24 -3.82 23.22
N LEU A 335 18.67 -3.00 22.27
CA LEU A 335 20.03 -2.90 21.78
C LEU A 335 20.59 -1.48 21.99
N PRO A 336 21.90 -1.31 22.23
CA PRO A 336 22.50 -0.05 22.70
C PRO A 336 22.57 1.07 21.65
N GLY A 337 22.26 0.79 20.39
CA GLY A 337 22.36 1.78 19.32
C GLY A 337 22.22 1.21 17.93
N MET A 338 22.55 2.04 16.95
CA MET A 338 22.60 1.70 15.53
C MET A 338 23.95 2.11 14.93
N VAL A 339 24.39 1.37 13.92
CA VAL A 339 25.43 1.82 12.98
C VAL A 339 24.76 2.26 11.68
N GLU A 340 25.16 3.42 11.19
CA GLU A 340 24.78 3.98 9.90
C GLU A 340 25.96 3.78 8.94
N ILE A 341 25.80 2.95 7.91
CA ILE A 341 26.79 2.74 6.86
C ILE A 341 26.30 3.48 5.61
N THR A 342 27.12 4.40 5.12
CA THR A 342 26.80 5.24 3.96
C THR A 342 27.74 4.90 2.81
N ILE A 343 27.18 4.61 1.64
CA ILE A 343 27.90 4.39 0.39
C ILE A 343 27.56 5.55 -0.53
N THR A 344 28.53 6.41 -0.82
CA THR A 344 28.39 7.57 -1.70
C THR A 344 29.22 7.38 -2.96
N ASP A 345 28.62 7.57 -4.12
CA ASP A 345 29.27 7.52 -5.41
C ASP A 345 29.18 8.86 -6.16
N THR A 346 30.08 9.08 -7.11
CA THR A 346 30.08 10.26 -8.00
C THR A 346 29.54 9.91 -9.40
N GLY A 347 28.69 8.89 -9.51
CA GLY A 347 28.20 8.35 -10.76
C GLY A 347 27.03 9.12 -11.37
N ILE A 348 26.33 8.44 -12.27
CA ILE A 348 25.24 9.02 -13.08
C ILE A 348 24.02 9.47 -12.28
N GLY A 349 23.96 9.19 -10.97
CA GLY A 349 22.84 9.54 -10.11
C GLY A 349 21.52 8.86 -10.47
N VAL A 350 20.45 9.22 -9.74
CA VAL A 350 19.11 8.67 -9.92
C VAL A 350 18.11 9.81 -10.07
N PRO A 351 17.35 9.88 -11.18
CA PRO A 351 16.28 10.86 -11.35
C PRO A 351 15.28 10.82 -10.18
N LEU A 352 14.84 12.00 -9.73
CA LEU A 352 13.96 12.15 -8.56
C LEU A 352 12.69 11.29 -8.65
N GLU A 353 12.10 11.18 -9.84
CA GLU A 353 10.91 10.38 -10.13
C GLU A 353 11.10 8.86 -9.94
N TYR A 354 12.35 8.38 -9.92
CA TYR A 354 12.66 6.96 -9.81
C TYR A 354 13.24 6.55 -8.46
N GLN A 355 13.61 7.49 -7.58
CA GLN A 355 14.26 7.17 -6.30
C GLN A 355 13.40 6.30 -5.36
N SER A 356 12.07 6.46 -5.40
CA SER A 356 11.16 5.58 -4.65
C SER A 356 11.03 4.19 -5.26
N ARG A 357 11.29 4.07 -6.57
CA ARG A 357 11.07 2.86 -7.37
C ARG A 357 12.31 1.99 -7.51
N VAL A 358 13.51 2.49 -7.21
CA VAL A 358 14.77 1.71 -7.27
C VAL A 358 14.80 0.47 -6.36
N PHE A 359 13.92 0.42 -5.36
CA PHE A 359 13.74 -0.74 -4.48
C PHE A 359 12.62 -1.68 -4.95
N GLU A 360 11.85 -1.30 -5.98
CA GLU A 360 10.88 -2.18 -6.61
C GLU A 360 11.64 -3.34 -7.30
N PRO A 361 11.24 -4.60 -7.06
CA PRO A 361 11.85 -5.73 -7.74
C PRO A 361 11.81 -5.56 -9.27
N PHE A 362 12.93 -5.82 -9.94
CA PHE A 362 13.11 -5.75 -11.40
C PHE A 362 13.01 -4.34 -11.99
N PHE A 363 12.86 -3.31 -11.16
CA PHE A 363 12.90 -1.95 -11.65
C PHE A 363 14.31 -1.59 -12.09
N GLN A 364 14.42 -1.02 -13.28
CA GLN A 364 15.66 -0.51 -13.85
C GLN A 364 15.35 0.86 -14.45
N VAL A 365 16.18 1.86 -14.13
CA VAL A 365 16.05 3.22 -14.65
C VAL A 365 16.30 3.25 -16.17
N HIS A 366 17.05 2.28 -16.70
CA HIS A 366 17.38 2.17 -18.11
C HIS A 366 16.75 0.91 -18.71
N ASP A 367 16.42 0.96 -20.01
CA ASP A 367 15.91 -0.21 -20.73
C ASP A 367 16.99 -1.31 -20.75
N PRO A 368 16.70 -2.53 -20.26
CA PRO A 368 17.66 -3.64 -20.20
C PRO A 368 18.25 -4.02 -21.57
N ARG A 369 17.59 -3.66 -22.67
CA ARG A 369 18.00 -4.00 -24.05
C ARG A 369 18.97 -3.00 -24.67
N THR A 370 19.00 -1.77 -24.16
CA THR A 370 19.84 -0.68 -24.71
C THR A 370 20.80 -0.10 -23.69
N SER A 371 20.66 -0.45 -22.41
CA SER A 371 21.53 0.04 -21.36
C SER A 371 22.91 -0.62 -21.44
N PRO A 372 24.00 0.16 -21.31
CA PRO A 372 25.35 -0.39 -21.13
C PRO A 372 25.54 -1.09 -19.77
N TYR A 373 24.49 -1.18 -18.95
CA TYR A 373 24.52 -1.59 -17.55
C TYR A 373 23.63 -2.80 -17.26
N PRO A 374 24.01 -4.02 -17.70
CA PRO A 374 23.19 -5.22 -17.47
C PRO A 374 22.99 -5.50 -15.97
N GLY A 375 21.77 -5.86 -15.58
CA GLY A 375 21.42 -6.19 -14.19
C GLY A 375 20.01 -6.77 -14.08
N THR A 376 19.75 -7.48 -12.97
CA THR A 376 18.46 -8.12 -12.70
C THR A 376 17.40 -7.16 -12.16
N GLY A 377 17.82 -5.99 -11.64
CA GLY A 377 16.93 -5.10 -10.87
C GLY A 377 16.47 -5.70 -9.53
N LEU A 378 17.04 -6.84 -9.12
CA LEU A 378 16.69 -7.52 -7.87
C LEU A 378 17.60 -7.14 -6.71
N GLY A 379 18.85 -6.74 -6.99
CA GLY A 379 19.87 -6.50 -5.97
C GLY A 379 19.42 -5.55 -4.86
N LEU A 380 18.94 -4.35 -5.21
CA LEU A 380 18.49 -3.35 -4.23
C LEU A 380 17.26 -3.81 -3.44
N ALA A 381 16.30 -4.46 -4.11
CA ALA A 381 15.10 -5.00 -3.44
C ALA A 381 15.46 -6.10 -2.43
N ILE A 382 16.39 -7.00 -2.79
CA ILE A 382 16.93 -8.04 -1.89
C ILE A 382 17.69 -7.39 -0.73
N SER A 383 18.56 -6.42 -1.02
CA SER A 383 19.30 -5.69 0.01
C SER A 383 18.37 -5.04 1.02
N GLN A 384 17.28 -4.42 0.56
CA GLN A 384 16.30 -3.74 1.43
C GLN A 384 15.63 -4.73 2.38
N LYS A 385 15.16 -5.86 1.86
CA LYS A 385 14.52 -6.89 2.67
C LYS A 385 15.46 -7.57 3.65
N LEU A 386 16.72 -7.80 3.28
CA LEU A 386 17.71 -8.32 4.23
C LEU A 386 17.96 -7.33 5.37
N VAL A 387 18.15 -6.04 5.06
CA VAL A 387 18.37 -5.00 6.08
C VAL A 387 17.15 -4.84 6.99
N GLU A 388 15.94 -4.82 6.45
CA GLU A 388 14.70 -4.75 7.23
C GLU A 388 14.52 -5.98 8.14
N GLN A 389 14.80 -7.19 7.64
CA GLN A 389 14.74 -8.41 8.47
C GLN A 389 15.78 -8.40 9.61
N MET A 390 16.88 -7.67 9.46
CA MET A 390 17.88 -7.45 10.52
C MET A 390 17.49 -6.31 11.49
N GLY A 391 16.30 -5.72 11.37
CA GLY A 391 15.84 -4.60 12.20
C GLY A 391 16.39 -3.24 11.77
N GLY A 392 16.96 -3.17 10.58
CA GLY A 392 17.54 -1.98 9.99
C GLY A 392 16.60 -1.22 9.05
N LYS A 393 17.12 -0.15 8.43
CA LYS A 393 16.47 0.57 7.33
C LYS A 393 17.46 0.85 6.21
N MET A 394 17.00 0.88 4.96
CA MET A 394 17.80 1.32 3.81
C MET A 394 17.09 2.47 3.09
N GLN A 395 17.87 3.49 2.72
CA GLN A 395 17.42 4.68 2.00
C GLN A 395 18.40 5.01 0.88
N LEU A 396 17.90 5.61 -0.21
CA LEU A 396 18.70 6.13 -1.30
C LEU A 396 18.37 7.60 -1.50
N TYR A 397 19.41 8.41 -1.68
CA TYR A 397 19.32 9.82 -1.95
C TYR A 397 20.18 10.14 -3.17
N SER A 398 19.66 10.93 -4.10
CA SER A 398 20.45 11.49 -5.20
C SER A 398 19.93 12.89 -5.53
N MET A 399 20.82 13.82 -5.86
CA MET A 399 20.43 15.17 -6.26
C MET A 399 19.95 15.23 -7.72
N GLY A 400 19.89 14.08 -8.41
CA GLY A 400 19.46 13.95 -9.80
C GLY A 400 20.56 13.39 -10.69
N GLN A 401 20.33 13.45 -12.00
CA GLN A 401 21.25 12.91 -13.01
C GLN A 401 22.63 13.57 -12.91
N ASN A 402 23.69 12.75 -12.96
CA ASN A 402 25.11 13.10 -12.89
C ASN A 402 25.55 13.75 -11.57
N MET A 403 24.75 13.63 -10.51
CA MET A 403 25.07 14.16 -9.18
C MET A 403 25.46 13.07 -8.18
N GLY A 404 25.75 11.86 -8.66
CA GLY A 404 26.02 10.71 -7.80
C GLY A 404 24.79 10.22 -7.04
N ALA A 405 24.99 9.17 -6.26
CA ALA A 405 23.98 8.67 -5.33
C ALA A 405 24.60 8.33 -3.97
N THR A 406 23.77 8.41 -2.94
CA THR A 406 24.10 8.04 -1.58
C THR A 406 23.10 6.99 -1.11
N VAL A 407 23.58 5.81 -0.78
CA VAL A 407 22.78 4.76 -0.15
C VAL A 407 23.17 4.68 1.32
N ILE A 408 22.18 4.77 2.19
CA ILE A 408 22.35 4.72 3.65
C ILE A 408 21.65 3.47 4.15
N ILE A 409 22.38 2.63 4.89
CA ILE A 409 21.80 1.53 5.66
C ILE A 409 22.02 1.76 7.15
N THR A 410 21.00 1.50 7.95
CA THR A 410 21.10 1.49 9.42
C THR A 410 20.92 0.07 9.93
N LEU A 411 21.74 -0.34 10.89
CA LEU A 411 21.70 -1.68 11.47
C LEU A 411 21.89 -1.60 12.98
N PRO A 412 21.19 -2.42 13.76
CA PRO A 412 21.37 -2.46 15.21
C PRO A 412 22.74 -3.01 15.61
N ILE A 413 23.36 -2.41 16.63
CA ILE A 413 24.61 -2.89 17.20
C ILE A 413 24.36 -3.73 18.46
N LEU A 414 25.12 -4.80 18.65
CA LEU A 414 25.17 -5.57 19.91
C LEU A 414 26.05 -4.89 20.94
N GLU A 415 27.19 -4.35 20.50
CA GLU A 415 28.22 -3.77 21.36
C GLU A 415 29.06 -2.78 20.56
N ALA A 416 29.49 -1.70 21.20
CA ALA A 416 30.53 -0.81 20.69
C ALA A 416 31.61 -0.67 21.77
N LYS A 417 32.81 -1.15 21.48
CA LYS A 417 33.96 -1.11 22.38
C LYS A 417 34.77 0.15 22.08
N SER A 418 34.91 0.99 23.09
CA SER A 418 35.73 2.20 23.05
C SER A 418 37.19 1.91 23.31
#